data_AF-A0A124IRS3-F1
#
_entry.id   AF-A0A124IRS3-F1
#
_cell.length_a   1.000
_cell.length_b   1.000
_cell.length_c   1.000
_cell.angle_alpha   90.00
_cell.angle_beta   90.00
_cell.angle_gamma   90.00
#
_symmetry.space_group_name_H-M   'P 1'
#
loop_
_entity.id
_entity.type
_entity.pdbx_description
1 polymer ?
#
loop_
_entity_poly.entity_id
_entity_poly.type
_entity_poly.pdbx_seq_one_letter_code
_entity_poly.pdbx_strand_id
1 'polypeptide(L)'
;MSQVIRIKIPASLTIWKSRQNFIAVAKDKATVNVLMPYVGKIVEVEISGITVQTRLVKLKQKETYYIGVFLPKRLAPTWEKLRQKSNEYNAVIVITERNDGEQT
;
A
#
# COMPACT_ATOMS: atom_id res chain seq x y z
N MET A 1 -29.07 1.69 -6.03
CA MET A 1 -28.12 2.68 -5.50
C MET A 1 -26.80 1.96 -5.29
N SER A 2 -25.73 2.31 -6.02
CA SER A 2 -24.41 1.72 -5.78
C SER A 2 -23.82 2.35 -4.51
N GLN A 3 -23.55 1.53 -3.50
CA GLN A 3 -22.94 2.01 -2.27
C GLN A 3 -21.42 1.93 -2.43
N VAL A 4 -20.76 3.08 -2.33
CA VAL A 4 -19.29 3.14 -2.31
C VAL A 4 -18.81 2.99 -0.87
N ILE A 5 -18.16 1.88 -0.57
CA ILE A 5 -17.59 1.60 0.74
C ILE A 5 -16.10 1.99 0.71
N ARG A 6 -15.66 2.82 1.66
CA ARG A 6 -14.25 3.19 1.83
C ARG A 6 -13.73 2.57 3.12
N ILE A 7 -12.81 1.61 2.96
CA ILE A 7 -12.17 0.92 4.07
C ILE A 7 -10.82 1.58 4.31
N LYS A 8 -10.58 2.10 5.51
CA LYS A 8 -9.30 2.72 5.91
C LYS A 8 -8.54 1.76 6.81
N ILE A 9 -7.34 1.37 6.38
CA ILE A 9 -6.50 0.42 7.10
C ILE A 9 -5.22 1.16 7.53
N PRO A 10 -5.02 1.43 8.82
CA PRO A 10 -3.74 1.94 9.31
C PRO A 10 -2.68 0.85 9.17
N ALA A 11 -1.49 1.22 8.70
CA ALA A 11 -0.38 0.31 8.45
C ALA A 11 0.97 0.97 8.80
N SER A 12 1.91 0.19 9.32
CA SER A 12 3.32 0.58 9.38
C SER A 12 4.02 0.10 8.09
N LEU A 13 4.54 1.04 7.30
CA LEU A 13 5.19 0.75 6.04
C LEU A 13 6.69 1.07 6.09
N THR A 14 7.51 0.16 5.60
CA THR A 14 8.93 0.40 5.30
C THR A 14 9.09 0.72 3.81
N ILE A 15 9.87 1.75 3.48
CA ILE A 15 10.21 2.06 2.08
C ILE A 15 11.45 1.28 1.67
N TRP A 16 11.29 0.36 0.73
CA TRP A 16 12.37 -0.37 0.07
C TRP A 16 12.76 0.27 -1.25
N LYS A 17 14.05 0.19 -1.56
CA LYS A 17 14.60 0.56 -2.86
C LYS A 17 14.84 -0.71 -3.68
N SER A 18 14.27 -0.77 -4.87
CA SER A 18 14.48 -1.83 -5.85
C SER A 18 15.04 -1.22 -7.14
N ARG A 19 16.37 -1.24 -7.28
CA ARG A 19 17.12 -0.53 -8.33
C ARG A 19 16.75 0.97 -8.34
N GLN A 20 15.97 1.41 -9.34
CA GLN A 20 15.51 2.78 -9.51
C GLN A 20 14.08 3.02 -9.00
N ASN A 21 13.40 1.97 -8.52
CA ASN A 21 12.03 2.03 -8.01
C ASN A 21 12.00 2.02 -6.49
N PHE A 22 10.93 2.56 -5.93
CA PHE A 22 10.64 2.49 -4.51
C PHE A 22 9.35 1.70 -4.28
N ILE A 23 9.33 0.95 -3.19
CA ILE A 23 8.18 0.12 -2.80
C ILE A 23 7.93 0.37 -1.32
N ALA A 24 6.70 0.75 -0.96
CA ALA A 24 6.29 0.77 0.44
C ALA A 24 5.75 -0.61 0.81
N VAL A 25 6.23 -1.19 1.90
CA VAL A 25 5.98 -2.59 2.27
C VAL A 25 5.46 -2.67 3.70
N ALA A 26 4.32 -3.33 3.88
CA ALA A 26 3.81 -3.73 5.18
C ALA A 26 4.52 -5.00 5.65
N LYS A 27 5.11 -4.96 6.85
CA LYS A 27 5.83 -6.10 7.42
C LYS A 27 5.05 -6.84 8.49
N ASP A 28 4.13 -6.18 9.16
CA ASP A 28 3.38 -6.80 10.24
C ASP A 28 2.36 -7.79 9.66
N LYS A 29 2.28 -8.96 10.31
CA LYS A 29 1.48 -10.09 9.84
C LYS A 29 -0.02 -9.78 9.81
N ALA A 30 -0.49 -8.95 10.74
CA ALA A 30 -1.89 -8.54 10.81
C ALA A 30 -2.30 -7.73 9.58
N THR A 31 -1.55 -6.68 9.25
CA THR A 31 -1.78 -5.86 8.05
C THR A 31 -1.63 -6.67 6.77
N VAL A 32 -0.61 -7.55 6.68
CA VAL A 32 -0.45 -8.45 5.54
C VAL A 32 -1.71 -9.32 5.35
N ASN A 33 -2.23 -9.93 6.41
CA ASN A 33 -3.43 -10.77 6.34
C ASN A 33 -4.68 -9.96 5.94
N VAL A 34 -4.84 -8.74 6.47
CA VAL A 34 -5.96 -7.85 6.14
C VAL A 34 -5.89 -7.37 4.70
N LEU A 35 -4.69 -7.07 4.18
CA LEU A 35 -4.52 -6.58 2.81
C LEU A 35 -4.49 -7.69 1.75
N MET A 36 -4.23 -8.94 2.14
CA MET A 36 -4.12 -10.08 1.24
C MET A 36 -5.32 -10.26 0.28
N PRO A 37 -6.59 -10.11 0.71
CA PRO A 37 -7.74 -10.21 -0.18
C PRO A 37 -7.83 -9.08 -1.22
N TYR A 38 -7.10 -7.99 -1.01
CA TYR A 38 -7.13 -6.80 -1.84
C TYR A 38 -5.94 -6.71 -2.80
N VAL A 39 -5.07 -7.72 -2.84
CA VAL A 39 -3.97 -7.80 -3.81
C VAL A 39 -4.49 -7.67 -5.24
N GLY A 40 -3.86 -6.81 -6.02
CA GLY A 40 -4.25 -6.49 -7.40
C GLY A 40 -5.23 -5.33 -7.53
N LYS A 41 -5.93 -4.93 -6.45
CA LYS A 41 -6.82 -3.76 -6.47
C LYS A 41 -6.02 -2.46 -6.47
N ILE A 42 -6.64 -1.42 -7.05
CA ILE A 42 -6.14 -0.05 -6.94
C ILE A 42 -6.59 0.51 -5.60
N VAL A 43 -5.64 1.06 -4.85
CA VAL A 43 -5.85 1.65 -3.53
C VAL A 43 -5.22 3.04 -3.50
N GLU A 44 -5.64 3.85 -2.54
CA GLU A 44 -4.94 5.06 -2.17
C GLU A 44 -4.07 4.76 -0.94
N VAL A 45 -2.83 5.21 -0.95
CA VAL A 45 -1.92 5.09 0.19
C VAL A 45 -1.46 6.47 0.58
N GLU A 46 -1.72 6.85 1.82
CA GLU A 46 -1.25 8.08 2.42
C GLU A 46 -0.04 7.77 3.30
N ILE A 47 1.13 8.34 2.98
CA ILE A 47 2.37 8.18 3.75
C ILE A 47 2.97 9.54 3.99
N SER A 48 3.16 9.94 5.26
CA SER A 48 3.74 11.25 5.61
C SER A 48 3.04 12.44 4.93
N GLY A 49 1.70 12.41 4.84
CA GLY A 49 0.88 13.44 4.19
C GLY A 49 0.90 13.42 2.66
N ILE A 50 1.54 12.41 2.03
CA ILE A 50 1.56 12.22 0.59
C ILE A 50 0.60 11.10 0.22
N THR A 51 -0.45 11.43 -0.54
CA THR A 51 -1.40 10.45 -1.06
C THR A 51 -1.03 9.99 -2.46
N VAL A 52 -1.01 8.67 -2.66
CA VAL A 52 -0.66 8.01 -3.92
C VAL A 52 -1.71 6.98 -4.27
N GLN A 53 -2.28 7.07 -5.47
CA GLN A 53 -3.08 5.99 -6.04
C GLN A 53 -2.17 4.96 -6.71
N THR A 54 -2.26 3.70 -6.29
CA THR A 54 -1.34 2.64 -6.73
C THR A 54 -1.98 1.26 -6.55
N ARG A 55 -1.35 0.22 -7.10
CA ARG A 55 -1.85 -1.16 -7.03
C ARG A 55 -1.20 -1.89 -5.84
N LEU A 56 -2.01 -2.58 -5.05
CA LEU A 56 -1.52 -3.52 -4.04
C LEU A 56 -0.87 -4.73 -4.73
N VAL A 57 0.33 -5.07 -4.29
CA VAL A 57 1.09 -6.20 -4.83
C VAL A 57 1.59 -7.11 -3.73
N LYS A 58 1.57 -8.41 -4.02
CA LYS A 58 2.22 -9.43 -3.20
C LYS A 58 3.68 -9.55 -3.63
N LEU A 59 4.58 -9.41 -2.68
CA LEU A 59 6.02 -9.50 -2.89
C LEU A 59 6.53 -10.75 -2.19
N LYS A 60 7.25 -11.61 -2.92
CA LYS A 60 7.95 -12.76 -2.34
C LYS A 60 9.40 -12.38 -2.08
N GLN A 61 9.85 -12.53 -0.85
CA GLN A 61 11.27 -12.45 -0.49
C GLN A 61 11.67 -13.71 0.26
N LYS A 62 12.53 -14.52 -0.35
CA LYS A 62 12.90 -15.86 0.15
C LYS A 62 11.63 -16.68 0.42
N GLU A 63 11.41 -17.11 1.66
CA GLU A 63 10.28 -17.90 2.11
C GLU A 63 9.12 -17.06 2.68
N THR A 64 9.29 -15.73 2.77
CA THR A 64 8.27 -14.82 3.33
C THR A 64 7.57 -14.02 2.24
N TYR A 65 6.28 -13.78 2.44
CA TYR A 65 5.50 -12.87 1.60
C TYR A 65 5.21 -11.58 2.34
N TYR A 66 5.28 -10.48 1.59
CA TYR A 66 4.92 -9.15 2.05
C TYR A 66 3.85 -8.57 1.14
N ILE A 67 3.09 -7.62 1.66
CA ILE A 67 2.21 -6.79 0.84
C ILE A 67 2.85 -5.42 0.71
N GLY A 68 2.86 -4.89 -0.50
CA GLY A 68 3.40 -3.56 -0.75
C GLY A 68 2.69 -2.85 -1.88
N VAL A 69 3.17 -1.64 -2.13
CA VAL A 69 2.73 -0.80 -3.24
C VAL A 69 3.92 -0.18 -3.94
N PHE A 70 3.83 -0.05 -5.26
CA PHE A 70 4.84 0.68 -6.02
C PHE A 70 4.66 2.17 -5.81
N LEU A 71 5.74 2.83 -5.40
CA LEU A 71 5.76 4.28 -5.23
C LEU A 71 6.13 4.97 -6.55
N PRO A 72 5.50 6.12 -6.87
CA PRO A 72 5.64 6.76 -8.17
C PRO A 72 7.05 7.35 -8.34
N LYS A 73 7.66 7.07 -9.49
CA LYS A 73 9.03 7.52 -9.84
C LYS A 73 9.21 9.03 -9.80
N ARG A 74 8.17 9.80 -10.14
CA ARG A 74 8.20 11.29 -10.10
C ARG A 74 8.54 11.85 -8.71
N LEU A 75 8.32 11.08 -7.65
CA LEU A 75 8.63 11.43 -6.27
C LEU A 75 9.86 10.66 -5.74
N ALA A 76 10.69 10.08 -6.60
CA ALA A 76 11.88 9.33 -6.20
C ALA A 76 12.81 10.08 -5.22
N PRO A 77 13.12 11.39 -5.39
CA PRO A 77 13.91 12.12 -4.40
C PRO A 77 13.24 12.18 -3.03
N THR A 78 11.90 12.30 -3.00
CA THR A 78 11.12 12.29 -1.76
C THR A 78 11.18 10.94 -1.07
N TRP A 79 11.03 9.85 -1.82
CA TRP A 79 11.09 8.49 -1.28
C TRP A 79 12.48 8.13 -0.75
N GLU A 80 13.55 8.57 -1.42
CA GLU A 80 14.91 8.39 -0.92
C GLU A 80 15.13 9.16 0.39
N LYS A 81 14.69 10.43 0.48
CA LYS A 81 14.77 11.21 1.72
C LYS A 81 14.00 10.57 2.87
N LEU A 82 12.77 10.10 2.61
CA LEU A 82 11.99 9.37 3.61
C LEU A 82 12.70 8.07 4.01
N ARG A 83 13.13 7.26 3.06
CA ARG A 83 13.86 6.01 3.36
C ARG A 83 15.10 6.25 4.24
N GLN A 84 15.82 7.35 4.07
CA GLN A 84 16.99 7.69 4.89
C GLN A 84 16.64 8.21 6.29
N LYS A 85 15.49 8.87 6.45
CA LYS A 85 15.08 9.50 7.71
C LYS A 85 14.49 8.52 8.73
N SER A 86 13.77 7.51 8.26
CA SER A 86 13.14 6.50 9.12
C SER A 86 13.00 5.17 8.39
N ASN A 87 13.09 4.09 9.17
CA ASN A 87 12.84 2.73 8.68
C ASN A 87 11.34 2.41 8.58
N GLU A 88 10.49 3.11 9.33
CA GLU A 88 9.06 2.85 9.38
C GLU A 88 8.25 4.15 9.36
N TYR A 89 7.12 4.08 8.66
CA TYR A 89 6.20 5.19 8.45
C TYR A 89 4.77 4.74 8.72
N ASN A 90 4.08 5.52 9.54
CA ASN A 90 2.64 5.41 9.66
C ASN A 90 2.01 5.78 8.32
N ALA A 91 1.16 4.89 7.83
CA ALA A 91 0.43 5.06 6.59
C ALA A 91 -1.04 4.66 6.76
N VAL A 92 -1.88 5.18 5.87
CA VAL A 92 -3.27 4.76 5.76
C VAL A 92 -3.49 4.25 4.35
N ILE A 93 -3.94 3.00 4.23
CA ILE A 93 -4.34 2.41 2.96
C ILE A 93 -5.87 2.52 2.88
N VAL A 94 -6.36 3.19 1.85
CA VAL A 94 -7.78 3.38 1.59
C VAL A 94 -8.18 2.51 0.40
N ILE A 95 -9.10 1.60 0.67
CA ILE A 95 -9.67 0.69 -0.32
C ILE A 95 -11.07 1.16 -0.63
N THR A 96 -11.35 1.36 -1.92
CA THR A 96 -12.69 1.73 -2.38
C THR A 96 -13.35 0.52 -3.02
N GLU A 97 -14.44 0.05 -2.44
CA GLU A 97 -15.27 -1.01 -2.98
C GLU A 97 -16.59 -0.42 -3.48
N ARG A 98 -17.03 -0.85 -4.67
CA ARG A 98 -18.39 -0.61 -5.13
C ARG A 98 -19.20 -1.85 -4.78
N ASN A 99 -20.16 -1.68 -3.89
CA ASN A 99 -21.21 -2.65 -3.70
C ASN A 99 -22.25 -2.37 -4.78
N ASP A 100 -22.05 -2.98 -5.95
CA ASP A 100 -23.07 -3.06 -6.98
C ASP A 100 -24.03 -4.13 -6.49
N GLY A 101 -25.07 -3.70 -5.76
CA GLY A 101 -26.02 -4.61 -5.12
C GLY A 101 -26.44 -5.71 -6.09
N GLU A 102 -26.21 -6.96 -5.69
CA GLU A 102 -26.62 -8.16 -6.42
C GLU A 102 -28.05 -7.97 -6.92
N GLN A 103 -28.22 -7.86 -8.24
CA GLN A 103 -29.45 -8.28 -8.88
C GLN A 103 -29.32 -9.79 -9.06
N THR A 104 -29.76 -10.52 -8.03
CA THR A 104 -30.19 -11.92 -8.18
C THR A 104 -31.51 -11.99 -8.93
#